data_AF-A0A6J4RL61-F1
#
_entry.id   AF-A0A6J4RL61-F1
#
_cell.length_a   1.000
_cell.length_b   1.000
_cell.length_c   1.000
_cell.angle_alpha   90.00
_cell.angle_beta   90.00
_cell.angle_gamma   90.00
#
_symmetry.space_group_name_H-M   'P 1'
#
loop_
_entity.id
_entity.type
_entity.pdbx_description
1 polymer ?
#
loop_
_entity_poly.entity_id
_entity_poly.type
_entity_poly.pdbx_seq_one_letter_code
_entity_poly.pdbx_strand_id
1 'polypeptide(L)'
;MKHYDYIISGSGAAGLSLLMRLMQNKAFDTKNILVVDKAPKNQNDHTWCFWEQNPGLFEPVVFHQWQQVYFYSNHYSSLVDLAPYYYKMIRSIDFYNHVLQEAEKHSNIIFTYGNVEATGNDGDKGLVIVDGERYTADYVFNSILFAKPVIPANKYYLLQHFKGFMIETKEPVFNPLEATLMDFRVSQHHGTTFVYVL
;
A
#
# COMPACT_ATOMS: atom_id res chain seq x y z
N MET A 1 22.55 -17.21 -14.75
CA MET A 1 22.18 -15.89 -14.19
C MET A 1 20.91 -15.44 -14.91
N LYS A 2 19.82 -15.20 -14.19
CA LYS A 2 18.54 -14.78 -14.79
C LYS A 2 18.53 -13.25 -14.88
N HIS A 3 18.37 -12.71 -16.09
CA HIS A 3 18.40 -11.27 -16.36
C HIS A 3 17.04 -10.79 -16.88
N TYR A 4 16.62 -9.59 -16.45
CA TYR A 4 15.33 -8.97 -16.77
C TYR A 4 15.53 -7.50 -17.16
N ASP A 5 14.54 -6.88 -17.80
CA ASP A 5 14.56 -5.43 -18.00
C ASP A 5 14.29 -4.70 -16.68
N TYR A 6 13.34 -5.22 -15.88
CA TYR A 6 12.95 -4.65 -14.59
C TYR A 6 12.79 -5.72 -13.52
N ILE A 7 13.25 -5.43 -12.30
CA ILE A 7 12.89 -6.19 -11.10
C ILE A 7 12.15 -5.27 -10.13
N ILE A 8 11.01 -5.72 -9.60
CA ILE A 8 10.29 -5.09 -8.49
C ILE A 8 10.44 -6.01 -7.27
N SER A 9 11.19 -5.58 -6.26
CA SER A 9 11.36 -6.32 -5.00
C SER A 9 10.44 -5.76 -3.91
N GLY A 10 9.46 -6.58 -3.55
CA GLY A 10 8.31 -6.28 -2.69
C GLY A 10 7.05 -6.00 -3.52
N SER A 11 6.02 -6.83 -3.35
CA SER A 11 4.71 -6.67 -3.99
C SER A 11 3.66 -6.10 -3.02
N GLY A 12 4.09 -5.17 -2.16
CA GLY A 12 3.18 -4.30 -1.41
C GLY A 12 2.59 -3.18 -2.27
N ALA A 13 1.94 -2.20 -1.64
CA ALA A 13 1.29 -1.08 -2.35
C ALA A 13 2.22 -0.37 -3.34
N ALA A 14 3.46 -0.08 -2.96
CA ALA A 14 4.42 0.60 -3.84
C ALA A 14 4.76 -0.22 -5.10
N GLY A 15 5.16 -1.47 -4.93
CA GLY A 15 5.56 -2.34 -6.03
C GLY A 15 4.42 -2.69 -6.98
N LEU A 16 3.24 -3.04 -6.44
CA LEU A 16 2.08 -3.37 -7.27
C LEU A 16 1.46 -2.13 -7.94
N SER A 17 1.53 -0.95 -7.31
CA SER A 17 1.12 0.30 -7.98
C SER A 17 2.03 0.68 -9.13
N LEU A 18 3.35 0.46 -8.98
CA LEU A 18 4.29 0.63 -10.08
C LEU A 18 3.97 -0.36 -11.20
N LEU A 19 3.79 -1.65 -10.88
CA LEU A 19 3.45 -2.67 -11.87
C LEU A 19 2.18 -2.31 -12.66
N MET A 20 1.12 -1.89 -11.97
CA MET A 20 -0.11 -1.42 -12.63
C MET A 20 0.16 -0.29 -13.61
N ARG A 21 0.98 0.68 -13.24
CA ARG A 21 1.33 1.78 -14.16
C ARG A 21 2.13 1.29 -15.36
N LEU A 22 3.05 0.34 -15.18
CA LEU A 22 3.85 -0.23 -16.27
C LEU A 22 2.96 -0.98 -17.28
N MET A 23 2.01 -1.79 -16.80
CA MET A 23 1.09 -2.55 -17.65
C MET A 23 0.18 -1.66 -18.51
N GLN A 24 -0.13 -0.45 -18.05
CA GLN A 24 -0.95 0.52 -18.81
C GLN A 24 -0.18 1.20 -19.95
N ASN A 25 1.14 0.98 -20.08
CA ASN A 25 1.96 1.62 -21.10
C ASN A 25 2.60 0.57 -22.03
N LYS A 26 2.19 0.60 -23.29
CA LYS A 26 2.63 -0.34 -24.35
C LYS A 26 4.15 -0.41 -24.55
N ALA A 27 4.90 0.61 -24.13
CA ALA A 27 6.36 0.57 -24.15
C ALA A 27 6.95 -0.57 -23.29
N PHE A 28 6.19 -1.10 -22.33
CA PHE A 28 6.59 -2.19 -21.45
C PHE A 28 6.09 -3.57 -21.88
N ASP A 29 5.29 -3.67 -22.94
CA ASP A 29 4.76 -4.96 -23.43
C ASP A 29 5.88 -5.91 -23.89
N THR A 30 7.01 -5.36 -24.34
CA THR A 30 8.18 -6.13 -24.76
C THR A 30 9.25 -6.27 -23.68
N LYS A 31 8.99 -5.81 -22.46
CA LYS A 31 9.96 -5.74 -21.35
C LYS A 31 9.73 -6.89 -20.39
N ASN A 32 10.77 -7.68 -20.08
CA ASN A 32 10.68 -8.75 -19.11
C ASN A 32 10.71 -8.16 -17.70
N ILE A 33 9.63 -8.34 -16.94
CA ILE A 33 9.48 -7.79 -15.60
C ILE A 33 9.40 -8.94 -14.60
N LEU A 34 10.30 -8.94 -13.62
CA LEU A 34 10.24 -9.86 -12.49
C LEU A 34 9.69 -9.12 -11.26
N VAL A 35 8.68 -9.71 -10.62
CA VAL A 35 8.16 -9.26 -9.34
C VAL A 35 8.50 -10.30 -8.28
N VAL A 36 9.15 -9.88 -7.20
CA VAL A 36 9.58 -10.77 -6.12
C VAL A 36 8.94 -10.35 -4.80
N ASP A 37 8.35 -11.29 -4.08
CA ASP A 37 7.89 -11.09 -2.71
C ASP A 37 8.06 -12.39 -1.91
N LYS A 38 8.00 -12.32 -0.58
CA LYS A 38 8.17 -13.49 0.27
C LYS A 38 7.00 -14.47 0.18
N ALA A 39 5.80 -13.98 -0.14
CA ALA A 39 4.60 -14.79 -0.23
C ALA A 39 3.60 -14.27 -1.27
N PRO A 40 2.72 -15.15 -1.79
CA PRO A 40 1.58 -14.74 -2.61
C PRO A 40 0.67 -13.75 -1.89
N LYS A 41 0.12 -12.78 -2.62
CA LYS A 41 -0.83 -11.79 -2.09
C LYS A 41 -2.27 -12.28 -2.23
N ASN A 42 -2.68 -13.15 -1.31
CA ASN A 42 -3.97 -13.85 -1.35
C ASN A 42 -4.80 -13.72 -0.07
N GLN A 43 -4.47 -12.77 0.81
CA GLN A 43 -5.19 -12.54 2.07
C GLN A 43 -5.74 -11.12 2.12
N ASN A 44 -6.93 -10.97 2.73
CA ASN A 44 -7.48 -9.66 3.08
C ASN A 44 -6.96 -9.24 4.45
N ASP A 45 -5.71 -8.81 4.49
CA ASP A 45 -4.93 -8.59 5.70
C ASP A 45 -5.01 -7.15 6.25
N HIS A 46 -5.47 -6.18 5.45
CA HIS A 46 -5.65 -4.80 5.87
C HIS A 46 -6.50 -4.00 4.87
N THR A 47 -6.69 -2.71 5.14
CA THR A 47 -7.31 -1.75 4.23
C THR A 47 -6.29 -0.70 3.80
N TRP A 48 -6.40 -0.28 2.54
CA TRP A 48 -5.68 0.88 2.02
C TRP A 48 -6.62 2.06 2.02
N CYS A 49 -6.34 3.06 2.86
CA CYS A 49 -7.14 4.28 2.90
C CYS A 49 -6.30 5.48 2.43
N PHE A 50 -6.85 6.28 1.52
CA PHE A 50 -6.11 7.34 0.84
C PHE A 50 -7.01 8.49 0.43
N TRP A 51 -6.38 9.62 0.08
CA TRP A 51 -7.04 10.84 -0.34
C TRP A 51 -6.86 11.01 -1.85
N GLU A 52 -7.94 11.27 -2.57
CA GLU A 52 -7.87 11.46 -4.02
C GLU A 52 -8.88 12.51 -4.49
N GLN A 53 -8.49 13.36 -5.45
CA GLN A 53 -9.40 14.36 -6.05
C GLN A 53 -10.17 13.79 -7.25
N ASN A 54 -9.51 12.99 -8.08
CA ASN A 54 -10.06 12.47 -9.33
C ASN A 54 -9.82 10.96 -9.41
N PRO A 55 -10.77 10.16 -9.94
CA PRO A 55 -10.60 8.71 -10.10
C PRO A 55 -9.25 8.29 -10.67
N GLY A 56 -8.55 7.43 -9.93
CA GLY A 56 -7.25 6.89 -10.31
C GLY A 56 -7.31 5.49 -10.94
N LEU A 57 -6.13 4.86 -11.04
CA LEU A 57 -5.98 3.50 -11.58
C LEU A 57 -6.77 2.44 -10.79
N PHE A 58 -7.04 2.72 -9.52
CA PHE A 58 -7.68 1.80 -8.59
C PHE A 58 -9.15 2.13 -8.33
N GLU A 59 -9.75 3.08 -9.07
CA GLU A 59 -11.17 3.40 -8.94
C GLU A 59 -12.09 2.17 -9.00
N PRO A 60 -11.88 1.19 -9.93
CA PRO A 60 -12.76 0.03 -10.03
C PRO A 60 -12.80 -0.87 -8.78
N VAL A 61 -11.86 -0.71 -7.85
CA VAL A 61 -11.77 -1.50 -6.62
C VAL A 61 -11.92 -0.68 -5.35
N VAL A 62 -12.35 0.58 -5.45
CA VAL A 62 -12.75 1.38 -4.29
C VAL A 62 -13.93 0.69 -3.62
N PHE A 63 -13.72 0.22 -2.39
CA PHE A 63 -14.73 -0.46 -1.60
C PHE A 63 -15.71 0.54 -0.99
N HIS A 64 -15.20 1.67 -0.51
CA HIS A 64 -15.99 2.73 0.06
C HIS A 64 -15.30 4.10 -0.08
N GLN A 65 -16.08 5.18 -0.08
CA GLN A 65 -15.54 6.53 -0.11
C GLN A 65 -16.41 7.51 0.68
N TRP A 66 -15.76 8.53 1.26
CA TRP A 66 -16.38 9.58 2.06
C TRP A 66 -15.97 10.95 1.53
N GLN A 67 -16.95 11.86 1.45
CA GLN A 67 -16.74 13.28 1.18
C GLN A 67 -16.68 14.12 2.45
N GLN A 68 -17.06 13.53 3.58
CA GLN A 68 -17.09 14.20 4.86
C GLN A 68 -16.55 13.27 5.94
N VAL A 69 -15.82 13.84 6.90
CA VAL A 69 -15.32 13.10 8.06
C VAL A 69 -15.57 13.87 9.34
N TYR A 70 -15.96 13.18 10.40
CA TYR A 70 -15.98 13.76 11.72
C TYR A 70 -14.58 13.83 12.31
N PHE A 71 -14.30 14.96 12.95
CA PHE A 71 -13.22 15.13 13.92
C PHE A 71 -13.84 15.35 15.30
N TYR A 72 -13.28 14.72 16.33
CA TYR A 72 -13.71 14.90 17.72
C TYR A 72 -12.53 15.17 18.67
N SER A 73 -12.75 16.09 19.59
CA SER A 73 -11.89 16.33 20.77
C SER A 73 -12.75 16.85 21.91
N ASN A 74 -12.17 17.03 23.09
CA ASN A 74 -12.87 17.58 24.25
C ASN A 74 -13.22 19.08 24.13
N HIS A 75 -12.64 19.79 23.16
CA HIS A 75 -12.79 21.24 23.01
C HIS A 75 -13.37 21.66 21.65
N TYR A 76 -13.32 20.78 20.66
CA TYR A 76 -13.75 21.04 19.31
C TYR A 76 -14.26 19.75 18.67
N SER A 77 -15.36 19.83 17.94
CA SER A 77 -15.92 18.73 17.16
C SER A 77 -16.57 19.28 15.92
N SER A 78 -16.34 18.66 14.77
CA SER A 78 -16.92 19.12 13.50
C SER A 78 -17.02 17.99 12.49
N LEU A 79 -18.06 18.06 11.67
CA LEU A 79 -18.07 17.40 10.37
C LEU A 79 -17.28 18.26 9.38
N VAL A 80 -16.22 17.69 8.83
CA VAL A 80 -15.30 18.37 7.91
C VAL A 80 -15.63 17.94 6.49
N ASP A 81 -15.94 18.91 5.63
CA ASP A 81 -16.02 18.70 4.18
C ASP A 81 -14.62 18.51 3.61
N LEU A 82 -14.44 17.45 2.83
CA LEU A 82 -13.16 17.08 2.26
C LEU A 82 -12.91 17.66 0.87
N ALA A 83 -13.89 18.38 0.29
CA ALA A 83 -13.75 18.95 -1.04
C ALA A 83 -12.42 19.71 -1.21
N PRO A 84 -11.69 19.49 -2.33
CA PRO A 84 -12.06 18.70 -3.50
C PRO A 84 -11.66 17.21 -3.44
N TYR A 85 -11.30 16.68 -2.26
CA TYR A 85 -10.86 15.31 -2.08
C TYR A 85 -12.00 14.39 -1.62
N TYR A 86 -11.80 13.11 -1.90
CA TYR A 86 -12.51 12.00 -1.27
C TYR A 86 -11.51 11.24 -0.41
N TYR A 87 -11.96 10.79 0.76
CA TYR A 87 -11.27 9.75 1.49
C TYR A 87 -11.79 8.40 0.99
N LYS A 88 -10.92 7.53 0.51
CA LYS A 88 -11.28 6.26 -0.13
C LYS A 88 -10.68 5.10 0.65
N MET A 89 -11.39 3.98 0.66
CA MET A 89 -10.93 2.70 1.20
C MET A 89 -10.94 1.65 0.10
N ILE A 90 -9.85 0.89 0.01
CA ILE A 90 -9.77 -0.36 -0.76
C ILE A 90 -9.42 -1.50 0.22
N ARG A 91 -10.09 -2.65 0.10
CA ARG A 91 -9.70 -3.87 0.82
C ARG A 91 -8.44 -4.44 0.17
N SER A 92 -7.45 -4.87 0.95
CA SER A 92 -6.16 -5.31 0.38
C SER A 92 -6.34 -6.44 -0.65
N ILE A 93 -7.30 -7.35 -0.42
CA ILE A 93 -7.59 -8.43 -1.38
C ILE A 93 -8.14 -7.94 -2.73
N ASP A 94 -8.95 -6.88 -2.76
CA ASP A 94 -9.48 -6.33 -4.01
C ASP A 94 -8.35 -5.66 -4.79
N PHE A 95 -7.48 -4.93 -4.09
CA PHE A 95 -6.26 -4.36 -4.68
C PHE A 95 -5.37 -5.46 -5.29
N TYR A 96 -5.07 -6.51 -4.53
CA TYR A 96 -4.21 -7.60 -5.01
C TYR A 96 -4.83 -8.30 -6.22
N ASN A 97 -6.10 -8.69 -6.13
CA ASN A 97 -6.78 -9.37 -7.23
C ASN A 97 -6.81 -8.51 -8.50
N HIS A 98 -7.06 -7.20 -8.37
CA HIS A 98 -7.07 -6.29 -9.50
C HIS A 98 -5.73 -6.26 -10.23
N VAL A 99 -4.62 -6.15 -9.48
CA VAL A 99 -3.29 -6.11 -10.09
C VAL A 99 -2.88 -7.46 -10.65
N LEU A 100 -3.12 -8.55 -9.93
CA LEU A 100 -2.73 -9.90 -10.35
C LEU A 100 -3.52 -10.36 -11.59
N GLN A 101 -4.82 -10.12 -11.64
CA GLN A 101 -5.65 -10.43 -12.81
C GLN A 101 -5.26 -9.63 -14.05
N GLU A 102 -4.81 -8.38 -13.87
CA GLU A 102 -4.26 -7.61 -14.98
C GLU A 102 -2.93 -8.21 -15.43
N ALA A 103 -2.03 -8.53 -14.50
CA ALA A 103 -0.72 -9.10 -14.81
C ALA A 103 -0.79 -10.47 -15.51
N GLU A 104 -1.82 -11.28 -15.25
CA GLU A 104 -2.08 -12.55 -15.95
C GLU A 104 -2.27 -12.38 -17.47
N LYS A 105 -2.63 -11.18 -17.94
CA LYS A 105 -2.78 -10.87 -19.37
C LYS A 105 -1.45 -10.61 -20.07
N HIS A 106 -0.35 -10.49 -19.31
CA HIS A 106 0.97 -10.11 -19.79
C HIS A 106 1.97 -11.25 -19.58
N SER A 107 2.31 -11.96 -20.66
CA SER A 107 3.26 -13.10 -20.60
C SER A 107 4.70 -12.70 -20.25
N ASN A 108 5.03 -11.41 -20.35
CA ASN A 108 6.35 -10.84 -20.03
C ASN A 108 6.51 -10.51 -18.53
N ILE A 109 5.48 -10.72 -17.70
CA ILE A 109 5.50 -10.46 -16.26
C ILE A 109 5.59 -11.79 -15.51
N ILE A 110 6.59 -11.94 -14.66
CA ILE A 110 6.85 -13.16 -13.89
C ILE A 110 6.83 -12.82 -12.41
N PHE A 111 6.07 -13.58 -11.64
CA PHE A 111 6.11 -13.54 -10.18
C PHE A 111 6.99 -14.66 -9.65
N THR A 112 7.86 -14.33 -8.68
CA THR A 112 8.67 -15.30 -7.95
C THR A 112 8.50 -15.07 -6.45
N TYR A 113 8.40 -16.16 -5.71
CA TYR A 113 8.24 -16.12 -4.26
C TYR A 113 9.52 -16.59 -3.57
N GLY A 114 10.07 -15.74 -2.73
CA GLY A 114 11.32 -16.00 -2.03
C GLY A 114 11.75 -14.85 -1.14
N ASN A 115 12.65 -15.11 -0.20
CA ASN A 115 13.17 -14.07 0.67
C ASN A 115 14.20 -13.25 -0.09
N VAL A 116 13.88 -11.98 -0.36
CA VAL A 116 14.89 -11.04 -0.85
C VAL A 116 15.83 -10.73 0.30
N GLU A 117 17.11 -11.04 0.12
CA GLU A 117 18.15 -10.91 1.14
C GLU A 117 18.95 -9.61 0.98
N ALA A 118 19.15 -9.20 -0.28
CA ALA A 118 19.93 -8.03 -0.61
C ALA A 118 19.55 -7.48 -1.99
N THR A 119 19.75 -6.17 -2.13
CA THR A 119 19.73 -5.47 -3.42
C THR A 119 21.00 -4.64 -3.57
N GLY A 120 21.49 -4.47 -4.79
CA GLY A 120 22.68 -3.69 -5.07
C GLY A 120 22.92 -3.53 -6.57
N ASN A 121 24.17 -3.32 -6.94
CA ASN A 121 24.60 -3.24 -8.33
C ASN A 121 25.60 -4.36 -8.64
N ASP A 122 25.56 -4.86 -9.87
CA ASP A 122 26.53 -5.77 -10.49
C ASP A 122 27.03 -5.11 -11.79
N GLY A 123 28.11 -4.33 -11.68
CA GLY A 123 28.56 -3.44 -12.75
C GLY A 123 27.57 -2.31 -13.01
N ASP A 124 27.09 -2.22 -14.25
CA ASP A 124 26.09 -1.26 -14.72
C ASP A 124 24.64 -1.75 -14.53
N LYS A 125 24.44 -2.94 -13.95
CA LYS A 125 23.13 -3.57 -13.75
C LYS A 125 22.73 -3.54 -12.28
N GLY A 126 21.42 -3.52 -12.03
CA GLY A 126 20.88 -3.82 -10.70
C GLY A 126 20.94 -5.31 -10.38
N LEU A 127 21.13 -5.63 -9.11
CA LEU A 127 21.24 -6.98 -8.55
C LEU A 127 20.22 -7.17 -7.42
N VAL A 128 19.59 -8.33 -7.40
CA VAL A 128 18.74 -8.80 -6.29
C VAL A 128 19.16 -10.23 -5.93
N ILE A 129 19.34 -10.49 -4.63
CA ILE A 129 19.58 -11.82 -4.08
C ILE A 129 18.28 -12.34 -3.48
N VAL A 130 17.80 -13.49 -3.96
CA VAL A 130 16.56 -14.12 -3.50
C VAL A 130 16.89 -15.56 -3.10
N ASP A 131 16.77 -15.88 -1.82
CA ASP A 131 17.12 -17.20 -1.26
C ASP A 131 18.52 -17.69 -1.71
N GLY A 132 19.52 -16.82 -1.67
CA GLY A 132 20.89 -17.08 -2.15
C GLY A 132 21.09 -17.02 -3.67
N GLU A 133 20.02 -16.99 -4.47
CA GLU A 133 20.10 -16.95 -5.93
C GLU A 133 20.22 -15.51 -6.47
N ARG A 134 21.04 -15.34 -7.51
CA ARG A 134 21.33 -14.02 -8.11
C ARG A 134 20.42 -13.71 -9.30
N TYR A 135 19.72 -12.58 -9.24
CA TYR A 135 18.91 -12.00 -10.30
C TYR A 135 19.44 -10.62 -10.69
N THR A 136 19.55 -10.32 -11.97
CA THR A 136 20.00 -8.99 -12.44
C THR A 136 18.97 -8.31 -13.32
N ALA A 137 18.95 -6.98 -13.36
CA ALA A 137 18.12 -6.21 -14.27
C ALA A 137 18.73 -4.87 -14.66
N ASP A 138 18.24 -4.27 -15.74
CA ASP A 138 18.63 -2.90 -16.10
C ASP A 138 18.19 -1.91 -15.00
N TYR A 139 17.01 -2.15 -14.41
CA TYR A 139 16.52 -1.38 -13.26
C TYR A 139 15.92 -2.28 -12.18
N VAL A 140 16.24 -1.97 -10.91
CA VAL A 140 15.65 -2.61 -9.73
C VAL A 140 14.90 -1.57 -8.92
N PHE A 141 13.60 -1.81 -8.69
CA PHE A 141 12.75 -1.04 -7.81
C PHE A 141 12.53 -1.80 -6.51
N ASN A 142 13.16 -1.34 -5.43
CA ASN A 142 13.06 -1.98 -4.13
C ASN A 142 12.21 -1.17 -3.15
N SER A 143 11.23 -1.84 -2.55
CA SER A 143 10.38 -1.29 -1.48
C SER A 143 10.65 -1.94 -0.12
N ILE A 144 11.58 -2.89 -0.05
CA ILE A 144 11.94 -3.59 1.18
C ILE A 144 12.92 -2.76 2.00
N LEU A 145 12.58 -2.53 3.26
CA LEU A 145 13.45 -1.90 4.22
C LEU A 145 14.27 -2.99 4.95
N PHE A 146 15.51 -3.24 4.50
CA PHE A 146 16.37 -4.27 5.09
C PHE A 146 16.87 -3.94 6.50
N ALA A 147 17.02 -2.64 6.81
CA ALA A 147 17.45 -2.16 8.11
C ALA A 147 16.66 -0.90 8.48
N LYS A 148 16.40 -0.72 9.79
CA LYS A 148 15.75 0.51 10.27
C LYS A 148 16.64 1.72 9.95
N PRO A 149 16.08 2.83 9.43
CA PRO A 149 16.86 4.02 9.13
C PRO A 149 17.49 4.59 10.42
N VAL A 150 18.74 5.02 10.33
CA VAL A 150 19.41 5.75 11.41
C VAL A 150 18.86 7.17 11.43
N ILE A 151 18.43 7.62 12.60
CA ILE A 151 17.73 8.90 12.74
C ILE A 151 18.73 9.95 13.22
N PRO A 152 18.92 11.05 12.47
CA PRO A 152 19.79 12.13 12.90
C PRO A 152 19.35 12.73 14.24
N ALA A 153 20.29 13.24 15.03
CA ALA A 153 20.02 13.74 16.38
C ALA A 153 18.96 14.87 16.47
N ASN A 154 18.72 15.58 15.36
CA ASN A 154 17.73 16.66 15.26
C ASN A 154 16.42 16.24 14.56
N LYS A 155 16.16 14.94 14.44
CA LYS A 155 14.94 14.40 13.85
C LYS A 155 14.21 13.52 14.87
N TYR A 156 12.89 13.59 14.85
CA TYR A 156 12.02 12.80 15.70
C TYR A 156 11.40 11.66 14.90
N TYR A 157 11.27 10.50 15.54
CA TYR A 157 10.53 9.36 15.02
C TYR A 157 9.35 9.11 15.94
N LEU A 158 8.15 9.24 15.38
CA LEU A 158 6.93 8.93 16.11
C LEU A 158 6.56 7.50 15.76
N LEU A 159 6.62 6.64 16.78
CA LEU A 159 6.13 5.29 16.65
C LEU A 159 4.61 5.32 16.77
N GLN A 160 3.93 4.96 15.68
CA GLN A 160 2.48 4.89 15.62
C GLN A 160 2.04 3.44 15.52
N HIS A 161 1.06 3.07 16.34
CA HIS A 161 0.48 1.74 16.33
C HIS A 161 -1.01 1.83 16.09
N PHE A 162 -1.51 0.99 15.18
CA PHE A 162 -2.94 0.83 14.95
C PHE A 162 -3.36 -0.58 15.35
N LYS A 163 -4.51 -0.68 16.01
CA LYS A 163 -5.21 -1.92 16.26
C LYS A 163 -6.68 -1.70 15.91
N GLY A 164 -7.17 -2.47 14.95
CA GLY A 164 -8.54 -2.38 14.46
C GLY A 164 -9.36 -3.61 14.83
N PHE A 165 -10.68 -3.44 14.83
CA PHE A 165 -11.67 -4.50 14.93
C PHE A 165 -12.79 -4.22 13.92
N MET A 166 -13.36 -5.28 13.36
CA MET A 166 -14.63 -5.19 12.64
C MET A 166 -15.75 -5.48 13.64
N ILE A 167 -16.79 -4.64 13.65
CA ILE A 167 -17.95 -4.80 14.54
C ILE A 167 -19.22 -4.92 13.72
N GLU A 168 -20.15 -5.74 14.21
CA GLU A 168 -21.48 -5.92 13.62
C GLU A 168 -22.52 -5.55 14.67
N THR A 169 -23.53 -4.77 14.27
CA THR A 169 -24.59 -4.27 15.13
C THR A 169 -25.94 -4.80 14.66
N LYS A 170 -26.87 -5.05 15.59
CA LYS A 170 -28.22 -5.56 15.26
C LYS A 170 -29.04 -4.57 14.43
N GLU A 171 -28.85 -3.28 14.69
CA GLU A 171 -29.54 -2.17 14.04
C GLU A 171 -28.50 -1.27 13.33
N PRO A 172 -28.90 -0.50 12.29
CA PRO A 172 -28.02 0.44 11.62
C PRO A 172 -27.74 1.67 12.51
N VAL A 173 -26.67 1.60 13.30
CA VAL A 173 -26.26 2.67 14.22
C VAL A 173 -25.13 3.56 13.68
N PHE A 174 -24.58 3.22 12.51
CA PHE A 174 -23.56 4.00 11.82
C PHE A 174 -24.13 4.63 10.55
N ASN A 175 -23.72 5.87 10.25
CA ASN A 175 -24.01 6.51 8.98
C ASN A 175 -22.93 6.11 7.96
N PRO A 176 -23.24 5.33 6.91
CA PRO A 176 -22.24 4.90 5.94
C PRO A 176 -21.64 6.06 5.13
N LEU A 177 -22.27 7.24 5.12
CA LEU A 177 -21.76 8.41 4.39
C LEU A 177 -20.70 9.21 5.17
N GLU A 178 -20.48 8.88 6.44
CA GLU A 178 -19.60 9.64 7.34
C GLU A 178 -18.58 8.70 8.00
N ALA A 179 -17.30 8.97 7.78
CA ALA A 179 -16.24 8.35 8.59
C ALA A 179 -15.89 9.26 9.77
N THR A 180 -15.45 8.69 10.88
CA THR A 180 -14.81 9.42 11.97
C THR A 180 -13.31 9.24 11.87
N LEU A 181 -12.58 10.33 11.70
CA LEU A 181 -11.12 10.35 11.76
C LEU A 181 -10.69 11.18 12.97
N MET A 182 -9.67 10.68 13.67
CA MET A 182 -9.04 11.38 14.79
C MET A 182 -10.01 11.72 15.93
N ASP A 183 -10.76 10.75 16.45
CA ASP A 183 -11.52 10.94 17.69
C ASP A 183 -10.58 10.92 18.91
N PHE A 184 -10.23 12.09 19.42
CA PHE A 184 -9.35 12.30 20.57
C PHE A 184 -10.07 12.28 21.92
N ARG A 185 -11.39 11.99 21.98
CA ARG A 185 -12.13 11.93 23.25
C ARG A 185 -11.77 10.71 24.11
N VAL A 186 -11.02 9.77 23.54
CA VAL A 186 -10.43 8.66 24.29
C VAL A 186 -9.35 9.15 25.26
N SER A 187 -8.99 8.32 26.24
CA SER A 187 -7.96 8.67 27.24
C SER A 187 -6.62 9.00 26.57
N GLN A 188 -6.07 10.17 26.93
CA GLN A 188 -4.75 10.63 26.48
C GLN A 188 -3.64 10.35 27.50
N HIS A 189 -3.93 9.58 28.56
CA HIS A 189 -3.01 9.34 29.68
C HIS A 189 -1.66 8.72 29.25
N HIS A 190 -1.66 7.90 28.20
CA HIS A 190 -0.46 7.23 27.68
C HIS A 190 0.13 7.88 26.42
N GLY A 191 -0.29 9.12 26.13
CA GLY A 191 0.11 9.86 24.94
C GLY A 191 -1.03 10.05 23.94
N THR A 192 -0.71 10.68 22.82
CA THR A 192 -1.67 11.02 21.76
C THR A 192 -2.35 9.76 21.22
N THR A 193 -3.62 9.60 21.58
CA THR A 193 -4.43 8.41 21.26
C THR A 193 -5.68 8.86 20.54
N PHE A 194 -6.09 8.14 19.51
CA PHE A 194 -7.31 8.47 18.79
C PHE A 194 -7.94 7.23 18.20
N VAL A 195 -9.23 7.33 17.89
CA VAL A 195 -10.02 6.25 17.27
C VAL A 195 -10.53 6.70 15.92
N TYR A 196 -10.52 5.78 14.96
CA TYR A 196 -11.22 5.93 13.70
C TYR A 196 -12.45 5.00 13.70
N VAL A 197 -13.53 5.46 13.07
CA VAL A 197 -14.68 4.63 12.71
C VAL A 197 -14.86 4.82 11.22
N LEU A 198 -14.64 3.74 10.46
CA LEU A 198 -14.72 3.73 9.00
C LEU A 198 -15.96 2.91 8.61
#